data_AF-F2E5T7-F1
#
_entry.id   AF-F2E5T7-F1
#
_cell.length_a   1.000
_cell.length_b   1.000
_cell.length_c   1.000
_cell.angle_alpha   90.00
_cell.angle_beta   90.00
_cell.angle_gamma   90.00
#
_symmetry.space_group_name_H-M   'P 1'
#
loop_
_entity.id
_entity.type
_entity.pdbx_description
1 polymer ?
#
loop_
_entity_poly.entity_id
_entity_poly.type
_entity_poly.pdbx_seq_one_letter_code
_entity_poly.pdbx_strand_id
1 'polypeptide(L)'
;ILPPEFGIVCTHPMFGPESGKHSWSKLPFVYEKVRLSDKGDQKAKCHQFLSIFEQEGCRMVEMSCAEHDRLAAGSQFITHTIGRWATFGGNP
;
A
#
# COMPACT_ATOMS: atom_id res chain seq x y z
N ILE A 1 -9.55 -19.65 7.41
CA ILE A 1 -8.07 -19.70 7.57
C ILE A 1 -7.47 -20.15 6.24
N LEU A 2 -6.45 -19.47 5.73
CA LEU A 2 -5.76 -19.87 4.49
C LEU A 2 -4.76 -21.01 4.77
N PRO A 3 -4.65 -22.02 3.88
CA PRO A 3 -3.73 -23.13 4.09
C PRO A 3 -2.26 -22.69 4.23
N PRO A 4 -1.42 -23.39 5.03
CA PRO A 4 -0.06 -22.95 5.35
C PRO A 4 0.87 -22.75 4.15
N GLU A 5 0.64 -23.50 3.08
CA GLU A 5 1.39 -23.47 1.84
C GLU A 5 1.17 -22.19 1.04
N PHE A 6 0.12 -21.41 1.31
CA PHE A 6 -0.11 -20.15 0.61
C PHE A 6 0.75 -19.02 1.15
N GLY A 7 1.51 -18.40 0.25
CA GLY A 7 2.15 -17.11 0.50
C GLY A 7 1.10 -16.00 0.69
N ILE A 8 1.35 -15.10 1.63
CA ILE A 8 0.51 -13.96 1.96
C ILE A 8 1.40 -12.71 1.95
N VAL A 9 1.02 -11.75 1.12
CA VAL A 9 1.54 -10.39 1.14
C VAL A 9 0.34 -9.47 1.34
N CYS A 10 0.40 -8.60 2.34
CA CYS A 10 -0.58 -7.55 2.53
C CYS A 10 -0.05 -6.29 1.85
N THR A 11 -0.93 -5.53 1.20
CA THR A 11 -0.55 -4.31 0.49
C THR A 11 -1.59 -3.23 0.66
N HIS A 12 -1.15 -1.98 0.69
CA HIS A 12 -2.00 -0.81 0.62
C HIS A 12 -1.34 0.23 -0.29
N PRO A 13 -1.74 0.27 -1.58
CA PRO A 13 -1.47 1.42 -2.43
C PRO A 13 -2.19 2.62 -1.81
N MET A 14 -1.46 3.62 -1.31
CA MET A 14 -2.07 4.82 -0.70
C MET A 14 -2.53 5.84 -1.77
N PHE A 15 -3.00 5.33 -2.90
CA PHE A 15 -3.43 6.07 -4.06
C PHE A 15 -4.54 5.29 -4.79
N GLY A 16 -5.35 6.01 -5.56
CA GLY A 16 -6.47 5.46 -6.32
C GLY A 16 -6.55 6.04 -7.73
N PRO A 17 -7.63 5.78 -8.47
CA PRO A 17 -7.78 6.19 -9.87
C PRO A 17 -7.55 7.69 -10.11
N GLU A 18 -7.97 8.54 -9.17
CA GLU A 18 -7.80 10.00 -9.29
C GLU A 18 -6.38 10.45 -8.91
N SER A 19 -5.83 10.00 -7.78
CA SER A 19 -4.50 10.43 -7.33
C SER A 19 -3.35 9.79 -8.11
N GLY A 20 -3.56 8.60 -8.68
CA GLY A 20 -2.63 7.88 -9.55
C GLY A 20 -2.95 8.00 -11.05
N LYS A 21 -3.84 8.92 -11.45
CA LYS A 21 -4.35 9.04 -12.83
C LYS A 21 -3.28 9.19 -13.89
N HIS A 22 -2.24 9.96 -13.57
CA HIS A 22 -1.21 10.36 -14.53
C HIS A 22 0.12 9.64 -14.31
N SER A 23 0.42 9.22 -13.09
CA SER A 23 1.64 8.49 -12.73
C SER A 23 1.51 7.91 -11.32
N TRP A 24 2.15 6.78 -11.06
CA TRP A 24 2.32 6.25 -9.71
C TRP A 24 3.67 6.65 -9.08
N SER A 25 4.47 7.42 -9.82
CA SER A 25 5.79 7.87 -9.39
C SER A 25 5.69 8.61 -8.05
N LYS A 26 6.54 8.21 -7.10
CA LYS A 26 6.65 8.72 -5.73
C LYS A 26 5.40 8.51 -4.86
N LEU A 27 4.32 7.93 -5.38
CA LEU A 27 3.14 7.60 -4.57
C LEU A 27 3.47 6.46 -3.60
N PRO A 28 2.95 6.48 -2.36
CA PRO A 28 3.30 5.48 -1.37
C PRO A 28 2.62 4.15 -1.70
N PHE A 29 3.42 3.08 -1.76
CA PHE A 29 2.95 1.72 -1.82
C PHE A 29 3.43 0.98 -0.58
N VAL A 30 2.51 0.75 0.36
CA VAL A 30 2.81 0.08 1.63
C VAL A 30 2.61 -1.42 1.46
N TYR A 31 3.52 -2.24 1.99
CA TYR A 31 3.37 -3.69 1.96
C TYR A 31 3.98 -4.39 3.18
N GLU A 32 3.48 -5.59 3.46
CA GLU A 32 4.01 -6.52 4.47
C GLU A 32 4.10 -7.93 3.87
N LYS A 33 5.28 -8.56 3.98
CA LYS A 33 5.48 -9.96 3.60
C LYS A 33 5.02 -10.89 4.74
N VAL A 34 3.72 -10.96 4.99
CA VAL A 34 3.10 -11.64 6.14
C VAL A 34 3.50 -13.12 6.26
N ARG A 35 3.51 -13.85 5.15
CA ARG A 35 3.92 -15.26 5.13
C ARG A 35 4.49 -15.62 3.77
N LEU A 36 5.75 -16.03 3.72
CA LEU A 36 6.36 -16.57 2.50
C LEU A 36 7.18 -17.80 2.87
N SER A 37 7.01 -18.88 2.12
CA SER A 37 7.85 -20.06 2.26
C SER A 37 9.27 -19.78 1.76
N ASP A 38 10.28 -20.26 2.50
CA ASP A 38 11.68 -20.30 2.05
C ASP A 38 11.91 -21.33 0.94
N LYS A 39 11.01 -22.32 0.82
CA LYS A 39 11.05 -23.37 -0.18
C LYS A 39 10.12 -23.01 -1.34
N GLY A 40 10.61 -23.16 -2.57
CA GLY A 40 9.84 -22.92 -3.80
C GLY A 40 9.96 -21.50 -4.34
N ASP A 41 8.97 -21.07 -5.13
CA ASP A 41 9.02 -19.84 -5.93
C ASP A 41 8.28 -18.64 -5.32
N GLN A 42 7.75 -18.77 -4.10
CA GLN A 42 6.92 -17.74 -3.47
C GLN A 42 7.65 -16.41 -3.29
N LYS A 43 8.93 -16.44 -2.90
CA LYS A 43 9.75 -15.23 -2.79
C LYS A 43 9.97 -14.56 -4.14
N ALA A 44 10.21 -15.35 -5.18
CA ALA A 44 10.40 -14.84 -6.54
C ALA A 44 9.11 -14.21 -7.08
N LYS A 45 7.96 -14.88 -6.89
CA LYS A 45 6.64 -14.34 -7.25
C LYS A 45 6.28 -13.08 -6.48
N CYS A 46 6.54 -13.05 -5.18
CA CYS A 46 6.33 -11.86 -4.34
C CYS A 46 7.20 -10.70 -4.84
N HIS A 47 8.49 -10.94 -5.11
CA HIS A 47 9.37 -9.93 -5.68
C HIS A 47 8.90 -9.44 -7.05
N GLN A 48 8.51 -10.35 -7.95
CA GLN A 48 7.97 -10.01 -9.26
C GLN A 48 6.72 -9.13 -9.14
N PHE A 49 5.81 -9.46 -8.22
CA PHE A 49 4.63 -8.64 -7.96
C PHE A 49 4.98 -7.25 -7.42
N LEU A 50 5.88 -7.15 -6.43
CA LEU A 50 6.30 -5.87 -5.86
C LEU A 50 7.06 -5.01 -6.88
N SER A 51 7.80 -5.64 -7.81
CA SER A 51 8.57 -4.95 -8.84
C SER A 51 7.69 -4.15 -9.81
N ILE A 52 6.41 -4.50 -9.96
CA ILE A 52 5.45 -3.73 -10.77
C ILE A 52 5.36 -2.30 -10.23
N PHE A 53 5.18 -2.14 -8.92
CA PHE A 53 5.05 -0.83 -8.28
C PHE A 53 6.39 -0.10 -8.22
N GLU A 54 7.47 -0.83 -7.96
CA GLU A 54 8.82 -0.27 -7.95
C GLU A 54 9.20 0.32 -9.32
N GLN A 55 8.90 -0.40 -10.41
CA GLN A 55 9.19 0.03 -11.79
C GLN A 55 8.33 1.21 -12.24
N GLU A 56 7.09 1.30 -11.75
CA GLU A 56 6.23 2.50 -11.92
C GLU A 56 6.70 3.69 -11.05
N GLY A 57 7.80 3.52 -10.31
CA GLY A 57 8.43 4.56 -9.52
C GLY A 57 7.74 4.83 -8.20
N CYS A 58 6.89 3.92 -7.70
CA CYS A 58 6.27 4.05 -6.40
C CYS A 58 7.32 4.16 -5.29
N ARG A 59 6.98 4.88 -4.24
CA ARG A 59 7.74 4.85 -3.00
C ARG A 59 7.35 3.60 -2.22
N MET A 60 8.19 2.57 -2.31
CA MET A 60 8.00 1.28 -1.64
C MET A 60 8.23 1.42 -0.13
N VAL A 61 7.23 1.06 0.68
CA VAL A 61 7.28 1.17 2.15
C VAL A 61 6.96 -0.19 2.78
N GLU A 62 7.98 -0.88 3.27
CA GLU A 62 7.82 -2.12 4.01
C GLU A 62 7.55 -1.81 5.50
N MET A 63 6.38 -2.21 6.01
CA MET A 63 6.00 -2.05 7.41
C MET A 63 4.93 -3.08 7.80
N SER A 64 4.81 -3.40 9.09
CA SER A 64 3.77 -4.32 9.54
C SER A 64 2.36 -3.72 9.40
N CYS A 65 1.34 -4.56 9.23
CA CYS A 65 -0.07 -4.13 9.25
C CYS A 65 -0.42 -3.40 10.55
N ALA A 66 0.14 -3.83 11.69
CA ALA A 66 -0.11 -3.19 12.98
C ALA A 66 0.50 -1.77 13.04
N GLU A 67 1.71 -1.59 12.53
CA GLU A 67 2.33 -0.26 12.43
C GLU A 67 1.61 0.62 11.41
N HIS A 68 1.26 0.07 10.26
CA HIS A 68 0.45 0.73 9.24
C HIS A 68 -0.86 1.24 9.83
N ASP A 69 -1.60 0.37 10.52
CA ASP A 69 -2.89 0.73 11.12
C ASP A 69 -2.72 1.72 12.26
N ARG A 70 -1.65 1.61 13.05
CA ARG A 70 -1.31 2.62 14.08
C ARG A 70 -1.01 3.99 13.47
N LEU A 71 -0.29 4.04 12.35
CA LEU A 71 0.03 5.29 11.65
C LEU A 71 -1.21 5.85 10.92
N ALA A 72 -2.01 4.99 10.29
CA ALA A 72 -3.26 5.37 9.63
C ALA A 72 -4.31 5.83 10.64
N ALA A 73 -4.46 5.14 11.77
CA ALA A 73 -5.30 5.56 12.89
C ALA A 73 -4.74 6.79 13.61
N GLY A 74 -3.41 6.94 13.72
CA GLY A 74 -2.78 8.18 14.17
C GLY A 74 -3.03 9.35 13.21
N SER A 75 -3.18 9.06 11.92
CA SER A 75 -3.60 10.01 10.90
C SER A 75 -5.11 10.27 10.90
N GLN A 76 -5.91 9.62 11.75
CA GLN A 76 -7.35 9.88 11.89
C GLN A 76 -7.65 11.34 12.26
N PHE A 77 -6.68 12.09 12.81
CA PHE A 77 -6.79 13.54 12.98
C PHE A 77 -6.49 14.35 11.69
N ILE A 78 -5.56 13.91 10.85
CA ILE A 78 -5.13 14.67 9.65
C ILE A 78 -5.96 14.31 8.42
N THR A 79 -6.25 13.03 8.19
CA THR A 79 -6.95 12.57 6.98
C THR A 79 -8.46 12.81 7.05
N HIS A 80 -9.04 12.87 8.27
CA HIS A 80 -10.42 13.32 8.47
C HIS A 80 -10.60 14.84 8.26
N THR A 81 -9.49 15.59 8.24
CA THR A 81 -9.46 17.00 7.81
C THR A 81 -9.26 17.09 6.28
N ILE A 82 -8.33 16.33 5.69
CA ILE A 82 -8.05 16.40 4.24
C ILE A 82 -9.23 15.86 3.39
N GLY A 83 -9.91 14.80 3.83
CA GLY A 83 -11.10 14.26 3.14
C GLY A 83 -12.33 15.19 3.16
N ARG A 84 -12.45 16.06 4.17
CA ARG A 84 -13.50 17.10 4.24
C ARG A 84 -13.11 18.38 3.49
N TRP A 85 -11.84 18.73 3.39
CA TRP A 85 -11.42 19.89 2.59
C TRP A 85 -11.56 19.65 1.08
N ALA A 86 -11.37 18.41 0.61
CA ALA A 86 -11.60 18.06 -0.80
C ALA A 86 -13.09 18.08 -1.21
N THR A 87 -14.03 18.21 -0.28
CA THR A 87 -15.49 18.32 -0.56
C THR A 87 -16.10 19.70 -0.31
N PHE A 88 -15.36 20.67 0.25
CA PHE A 88 -15.82 22.05 0.45
C PHE A 88 -15.07 23.11 -0.37
N GLY A 89 -14.16 22.71 -1.27
CA GLY A 89 -13.40 23.62 -2.15
C GLY A 89 -14.02 23.88 -3.52
N GLY A 90 -15.33 23.68 -3.70
CA GLY A 90 -16.08 24.02 -4.90
C GLY A 90 -16.89 25.31 -4.68
N ASN A 91 -16.35 26.41 -5.21
CA ASN A 91 -16.68 27.82 -4.99
C ASN A 91 -18.14 28.25 -5.27
N PRO A 92 -18.49 29.50 -4.94
CA PRO A 92 -18.46 30.52 -6.02
C PRO A 92 -17.35 31.55 -5.88
#